data_AF-A0A4Q4D7W9-F1
#
_entry.id   AF-A0A4Q4D7W9-F1
#
_cell.length_a   1.000
_cell.length_b   1.000
_cell.length_c   1.000
_cell.angle_alpha   90.00
_cell.angle_beta   90.00
_cell.angle_gamma   90.00
#
_symmetry.space_group_name_H-M   'P 1'
#
loop_
_entity.id
_entity.type
_entity.pdbx_description
1 polymer ?
#
loop_
_entity_poly.entity_id
_entity_poly.type
_entity_poly.pdbx_seq_one_letter_code
_entity_poly.pdbx_strand_id
1 'polypeptide(L)'
;MNDLQTISIEATPGWRVQVFEVSSPDHQAMVVRALHDELDIVTAVCATSGHTSFVVVETRDVDEEAWAVADVVQAVDEHSVRTHVSNAVPMPVPARAA
;
A
#
# COMPACT_ATOMS: atom_id res chain seq x y z
N MET A 1 19.70 11.14 13.55
CA MET A 1 19.83 11.01 12.09
C MET A 1 18.62 10.21 11.64
N ASN A 2 17.63 10.87 11.04
CA ASN A 2 16.40 10.22 10.59
C ASN A 2 16.62 9.90 9.11
N ASP A 3 17.19 8.73 8.82
CA ASP A 3 17.33 8.23 7.47
C ASP A 3 15.92 8.00 6.91
N LEU A 4 15.45 8.96 6.11
CA LEU A 4 14.25 8.80 5.29
C LEU A 4 14.54 7.72 4.26
N GLN A 5 14.24 6.46 4.61
CA GLN A 5 14.30 5.35 3.67
C GLN A 5 13.16 5.55 2.66
N THR A 6 13.54 5.81 1.42
CA THR A 6 12.59 5.94 0.31
C THR A 6 12.25 4.54 -0.18
N ILE A 7 10.98 4.14 -0.06
CA ILE A 7 10.48 2.91 -0.66
C ILE A 7 9.97 3.28 -2.05
N SER A 8 10.59 2.75 -3.10
CA SER A 8 10.10 2.90 -4.48
C SER A 8 9.00 1.87 -4.71
N ILE A 9 7.79 2.34 -4.98
CA ILE A 9 6.63 1.52 -5.30
C ILE A 9 6.31 1.76 -6.78
N GLU A 10 6.35 0.71 -7.59
CA GLU A 10 5.86 0.75 -8.97
C GLU A 10 4.34 0.63 -8.94
N ALA A 11 3.65 1.75 -9.08
CA ALA A 11 2.19 1.79 -9.07
C ALA A 11 1.62 1.75 -10.48
N THR A 12 0.47 1.09 -10.64
CA THR A 12 -0.30 1.17 -11.89
C THR A 12 -0.79 2.61 -12.08
N PRO A 13 -0.52 3.26 -13.23
CA PRO A 13 -0.94 4.64 -13.47
C PRO A 13 -2.45 4.83 -13.30
N GLY A 14 -2.87 5.86 -12.56
CA GLY A 14 -4.29 6.14 -12.29
C GLY A 14 -4.91 5.28 -11.18
N TRP A 15 -4.10 4.50 -10.46
CA TRP A 15 -4.54 3.77 -9.26
C TRP A 15 -4.11 4.51 -8.00
N ARG A 16 -4.86 4.32 -6.92
CA ARG A 16 -4.53 4.88 -5.61
C ARG A 16 -3.66 3.89 -4.85
N VAL A 17 -2.53 4.36 -4.35
CA VAL A 17 -1.63 3.58 -3.51
C VAL A 17 -1.79 3.98 -2.05
N GLN A 18 -1.99 3.00 -1.19
CA GLN A 18 -2.06 3.15 0.25
C GLN A 18 -0.94 2.35 0.91
N VAL A 19 -0.19 2.98 1.79
CA VAL A 19 0.86 2.33 2.58
C VAL A 19 0.43 2.28 4.04
N PHE A 20 0.45 1.08 4.60
CA PHE A 20 0.13 0.78 5.97
C PHE A 20 1.38 0.28 6.67
N GLU A 21 1.78 0.92 7.76
CA GLU A 21 2.73 0.35 8.69
C GLU A 21 2.01 -0.74 9.50
N VAL A 22 2.64 -1.89 9.67
CA VAL A 22 2.07 -3.03 10.40
C VAL A 22 3.05 -3.55 11.46
N SER A 23 2.48 -4.17 12.49
CA SER A 23 3.18 -4.56 13.72
C SER A 23 4.32 -5.56 13.50
N SER A 24 4.20 -6.47 12.53
CA SER A 24 5.24 -7.47 12.24
C SER A 24 5.12 -8.07 10.83
N PRO A 25 6.14 -8.82 10.37
CA PRO A 25 6.07 -9.55 9.12
C PRO A 25 4.95 -10.60 9.07
N ASP A 26 4.63 -11.22 10.20
CA ASP A 26 3.49 -12.14 10.29
C ASP A 26 2.17 -11.41 10.03
N HIS A 27 2.03 -10.20 10.58
CA HIS A 27 0.87 -9.35 10.32
C HIS A 27 0.80 -8.91 8.86
N GLN A 28 1.94 -8.67 8.18
CA GLN A 28 1.92 -8.38 6.73
C GLN A 28 1.24 -9.50 5.94
N ALA A 29 1.62 -10.75 6.20
CA ALA A 29 1.07 -11.91 5.52
C ALA A 29 -0.43 -12.10 5.83
N MET A 30 -0.84 -11.84 7.08
CA MET A 30 -2.25 -11.89 7.47
C MET A 30 -3.08 -10.80 6.80
N VAL A 31 -2.58 -9.57 6.75
CA VAL A 31 -3.26 -8.44 6.09
C VAL A 31 -3.40 -8.69 4.60
N VAL A 32 -2.34 -9.09 3.90
CA VAL A 32 -2.40 -9.40 2.46
C VAL A 32 -3.42 -10.49 2.19
N ARG A 33 -3.46 -11.54 3.02
CA ARG A 33 -4.43 -12.62 2.88
C ARG A 33 -5.87 -12.13 3.11
N ALA A 34 -6.11 -11.36 4.17
CA ALA A 34 -7.43 -10.81 4.45
C ALA A 34 -7.91 -9.87 3.35
N LEU A 35 -7.02 -9.04 2.81
CA LEU A 35 -7.31 -8.18 1.67
C LEU A 35 -7.72 -9.00 0.43
N HIS A 36 -7.07 -10.14 0.16
CA HIS A 36 -7.46 -11.03 -0.93
C HIS A 36 -8.75 -11.83 -0.66
N ASP A 37 -9.06 -12.14 0.60
CA ASP A 37 -10.25 -12.90 0.98
C ASP A 37 -11.51 -12.02 1.05
N GLU A 38 -11.40 -10.79 1.56
CA GLU A 38 -12.54 -9.89 1.80
C GLU A 38 -12.83 -8.94 0.64
N LEU A 39 -11.81 -8.58 -0.12
CA LEU A 39 -11.92 -7.61 -1.19
C LEU A 39 -11.35 -8.22 -2.47
N ASP A 40 -11.99 -7.97 -3.60
CA ASP A 40 -11.48 -8.39 -4.92
C ASP A 40 -10.33 -7.45 -5.37
N ILE A 41 -9.43 -7.10 -4.44
CA ILE A 41 -8.34 -6.15 -4.69
C ILE A 41 -7.24 -6.82 -5.47
N VAL A 42 -6.67 -6.04 -6.37
CA VAL A 42 -5.85 -6.53 -7.45
C VAL A 42 -4.37 -6.65 -7.08
N THR A 43 -3.86 -5.86 -6.12
CA THR A 43 -2.45 -5.93 -5.72
C THR A 43 -2.21 -5.48 -4.28
N ALA A 44 -1.67 -6.37 -3.44
CA ALA A 44 -1.11 -6.04 -2.13
C ALA A 44 0.31 -6.62 -2.02
N VAL A 45 1.26 -5.81 -1.55
CA VAL A 45 2.68 -6.16 -1.51
C VAL A 45 3.26 -5.87 -0.12
N CYS A 46 4.03 -6.81 0.40
CA CYS A 46 4.79 -6.61 1.63
C CYS A 46 6.07 -5.83 1.34
N ALA A 47 6.35 -4.80 2.13
CA ALA A 47 7.60 -4.06 2.09
C ALA A 47 8.19 -3.94 3.49
N THR A 48 9.52 -3.96 3.62
CA THR A 48 10.19 -3.83 4.93
C THR A 48 11.23 -2.74 4.84
N SER A 49 11.24 -1.84 5.83
CA SER A 49 12.23 -0.77 5.94
C SER A 49 12.86 -0.82 7.32
N GLY A 50 14.12 -1.27 7.40
CA GLY A 50 14.81 -1.47 8.67
C GLY A 50 14.10 -2.52 9.55
N HIS A 51 13.53 -2.08 10.67
CA HIS A 51 12.76 -2.93 11.59
C HIS A 51 11.25 -2.78 11.44
N THR A 52 10.80 -1.92 10.51
CA THR A 52 9.38 -1.63 10.31
C THR A 52 8.84 -2.40 9.12
N SER A 53 7.66 -2.99 9.30
CA SER A 53 6.96 -3.78 8.30
C SER A 53 5.83 -2.95 7.70
N PHE A 54 5.65 -3.03 6.39
CA PHE A 54 4.63 -2.28 5.66
C PHE A 54 3.82 -3.17 4.71
N VAL A 55 2.55 -2.84 4.52
CA VAL A 55 1.72 -3.38 3.45
C VAL A 55 1.36 -2.25 2.51
N VAL A 56 1.66 -2.45 1.23
CA VAL A 56 1.35 -1.52 0.15
C VAL A 56 0.17 -2.09 -0.63
N VAL A 57 -0.91 -1.33 -0.74
CA VAL A 57 -2.14 -1.75 -1.42
C VAL A 57 -2.45 -0.79 -2.55
N GLU A 58 -2.73 -1.33 -3.73
CA GLU A 58 -3.17 -0.57 -4.90
C GLU A 58 -4.65 -0.80 -5.17
N THR A 59 -5.42 0.28 -5.32
CA THR A 59 -6.87 0.23 -5.59
C THR A 59 -7.26 1.07 -6.80
N ARG A 60 -8.38 0.72 -7.46
CA ARG A 60 -8.89 1.39 -8.66
C ARG A 60 -9.65 2.68 -8.33
N ASP A 61 -8.98 3.62 -7.65
CA ASP A 61 -9.41 5.00 -7.36
C ASP A 61 -10.93 5.20 -7.19
N VAL A 62 -11.56 4.35 -6.38
CA VAL A 62 -12.91 4.59 -5.84
C VAL A 62 -12.74 4.72 -4.34
N ASP A 63 -13.24 5.83 -3.79
CA ASP A 63 -13.09 6.12 -2.37
C ASP A 63 -13.65 4.98 -1.49
N GLU A 64 -14.68 4.28 -1.95
CA GLU A 64 -15.26 3.10 -1.29
C GLU A 64 -14.26 1.94 -1.11
N GLU A 65 -13.51 1.56 -2.15
CA GLU A 65 -12.47 0.52 -2.03
C GLU A 65 -11.35 0.97 -1.08
N ALA A 66 -10.98 2.25 -1.13
CA ALA A 66 -9.93 2.79 -0.27
C ALA A 66 -10.29 2.78 1.23
N TRP A 67 -11.58 2.97 1.54
CA TRP A 67 -12.11 2.84 2.91
C TRP A 67 -12.15 1.37 3.34
N ALA A 68 -12.66 0.48 2.49
CA ALA A 68 -12.75 -0.94 2.78
C ALA A 68 -11.37 -1.57 3.06
N VAL A 69 -10.33 -1.17 2.30
CA VAL A 69 -8.94 -1.59 2.56
C VAL A 69 -8.50 -1.22 3.97
N ALA A 70 -8.78 0.01 4.40
CA ALA A 70 -8.38 0.50 5.71
C ALA A 70 -9.09 -0.27 6.84
N ASP A 71 -10.37 -0.59 6.67
CA ASP A 71 -11.14 -1.41 7.62
C ASP A 71 -10.54 -2.82 7.75
N VAL A 72 -10.24 -3.48 6.63
CA VAL A 72 -9.63 -4.83 6.64
C VAL A 72 -8.25 -4.81 7.30
N VAL A 73 -7.40 -3.84 6.96
CA VAL A 73 -6.06 -3.74 7.57
C VAL A 73 -6.18 -3.50 9.08
N GLN A 74 -7.07 -2.60 9.52
CA GLN A 74 -7.27 -2.31 10.93
C GLN A 74 -7.90 -3.47 11.71
N ALA A 75 -8.76 -4.27 11.07
CA ALA A 75 -9.34 -5.47 11.68
C ALA A 75 -8.30 -6.56 11.94
N VAL A 76 -7.28 -6.66 11.08
CA VAL A 76 -6.20 -7.64 11.22
C VAL A 76 -5.07 -7.14 12.13
N ASP A 77 -4.75 -5.84 12.05
CA ASP A 77 -3.71 -5.21 12.85
C ASP A 77 -4.21 -3.87 13.39
N GLU A 78 -4.74 -3.88 14.62
CA GLU A 78 -5.33 -2.71 15.28
C GLU A 78 -4.36 -1.54 15.44
N HIS A 79 -3.06 -1.86 15.48
CA HIS A 79 -1.97 -0.90 15.60
C HIS A 79 -1.48 -0.38 14.25
N SER A 80 -2.07 -0.84 13.15
CA SER A 80 -1.69 -0.39 11.83
C SER A 80 -1.98 1.10 11.66
N VAL A 81 -0.97 1.83 11.16
CA VAL A 81 -1.08 3.26 10.86
C VAL A 81 -0.94 3.44 9.36
N ARG A 82 -1.89 4.18 8.76
CA ARG A 82 -1.80 4.59 7.36
C ARG A 82 -0.78 5.73 7.22
N THR A 83 0.35 5.47 6.56
CA THR A 83 1.50 6.39 6.54
C THR A 83 1.59 7.23 5.27
N HIS A 84 1.07 6.74 4.13
CA HIS A 84 1.08 7.51 2.88
C HIS A 84 -0.07 7.14 1.94
N VAL A 85 -0.65 8.14 1.28
CA VAL A 85 -1.64 7.98 0.22
C VAL A 85 -1.13 8.78 -0.97
N SER A 86 -0.78 8.08 -2.04
CA SER A 86 -0.45 8.73 -3.29
C SER A 86 -1.52 8.35 -4.30
N ASN A 87 -2.28 9.32 -4.79
CA ASN A 87 -2.96 9.14 -6.06
C ASN A 87 -1.82 9.09 -7.08
N ALA A 88 -1.55 7.92 -7.65
CA ALA A 88 -0.47 7.78 -8.63
C ALA A 88 -0.83 8.63 -9.85
N VAL A 89 -0.42 9.90 -9.83
CA VAL A 89 -0.46 10.76 -11.00
C VAL A 89 0.41 10.04 -12.03
N PRO A 90 -0.11 9.73 -13.23
CA PRO A 90 0.69 9.09 -14.25
C PRO A 90 1.97 9.90 -14.43
N MET A 91 3.13 9.28 -14.14
CA MET A 91 4.40 9.94 -14.43
C MET A 91 4.40 10.25 -15.94
N PRO A 92 4.65 11.51 -16.35
CA PRO A 92 4.87 11.79 -17.76
C PRO A 92 6.10 10.98 -18.18
N VAL A 93 5.87 9.94 -18.98
CA VAL A 93 6.93 9.18 -19.62
C VAL A 93 7.78 10.22 -20.36
N PRO A 94 9.09 10.36 -20.08
CA PRO A 94 9.90 11.29 -20.83
C PRO A 94 9.77 10.89 -22.30
N ALA A 95 9.19 11.78 -23.10
CA ALA A 95 9.08 11.60 -24.53
C ALA A 95 10.50 11.30 -25.01
N ARG A 96 10.72 10.06 -25.48
CA ARG A 96 11.98 9.64 -26.08
C ARG A 96 12.26 10.64 -27.20
N ALA A 97 13.25 11.51 -26.97
CA ALA A 97 13.66 12.50 -27.95
C ALA A 97 14.01 11.76 -29.24
N ALA A 98 13.33 12.14 -30.32
CA ALA A 98 13.53 11.62 -31.66
C ALA A 98 14.85 12.13 -32.26
#